data_AF-A0A1E7FKQ5-F1
#
_entry.id   AF-A0A1E7FKQ5-F1
#
_cell.length_a   1.000
_cell.length_b   1.000
_cell.length_c   1.000
_cell.angle_alpha   90.00
_cell.angle_beta   90.00
_cell.angle_gamma   90.00
#
_symmetry.space_group_name_H-M   'P 1'
#
loop_
_entity.id
_entity.type
_entity.pdbx_description
1 polymer ?
#
loop_
_entity_poly.entity_id
_entity_poly.type
_entity_poly.pdbx_seq_one_letter_code
_entity_poly.pdbx_strand_id
1 'polypeptide(L)' 'KPTWKKADVCYNCHKPFGPVRLRHHCRSCGQSFCQDHSMSIQRLPHLGYDDVPERVCDTC' A
#
# COMPACT_ATOMS: atom_id res chain seq x y z
N LYS A 1 -11.94 -6.58 -0.61
CA LYS A 1 -10.69 -5.88 -0.99
C LYS A 1 -11.00 -4.39 -1.16
N PRO A 2 -10.19 -3.47 -0.58
CA PRO A 2 -10.43 -2.03 -0.69
C PRO A 2 -10.15 -1.52 -2.11
N THR A 3 -10.87 -0.47 -2.53
CA THR A 3 -10.59 0.23 -3.79
C THR A 3 -9.25 0.96 -3.70
N TRP A 4 -8.39 0.78 -4.70
CA TRP A 4 -7.10 1.46 -4.74
C TRP A 4 -7.27 2.94 -5.08
N LYS A 5 -6.76 3.80 -4.19
CA LYS A 5 -6.69 5.23 -4.45
C LYS A 5 -5.49 5.52 -5.33
N LYS A 6 -5.65 6.40 -6.30
CA LYS A 6 -4.60 6.81 -7.25
C LYS A 6 -4.06 8.20 -6.88
N ALA A 7 -3.64 8.40 -5.64
CA ALA A 7 -3.12 9.70 -5.18
C ALA A 7 -1.74 10.00 -5.77
N ASP A 8 -1.44 11.27 -6.00
CA ASP A 8 -0.15 11.71 -6.57
C ASP A 8 0.97 11.87 -5.53
N VAL A 9 0.62 11.72 -4.26
CA VAL A 9 1.54 11.77 -3.11
C VAL A 9 1.37 10.56 -2.20
N CYS A 10 2.43 10.20 -1.48
CA CYS A 10 2.37 9.18 -0.44
C CYS A 10 1.44 9.61 0.70
N TYR A 11 0.54 8.72 1.14
CA TYR A 11 -0.40 8.98 2.23
C TYR A 11 0.27 9.25 3.59
N ASN A 12 1.48 8.72 3.83
CA ASN A 12 2.20 8.94 5.09
C ASN A 12 3.07 10.21 5.06
N CYS A 13 3.97 10.33 4.08
CA CYS A 13 4.97 11.41 4.06
C CYS A 13 4.63 12.58 3.12
N HIS A 14 3.52 12.50 2.38
CA HIS A 14 3.05 13.50 1.42
C HIS A 14 4.03 13.87 0.29
N LYS A 15 5.13 13.13 0.14
CA LYS A 15 6.06 13.33 -0.96
C LYS A 15 5.44 12.85 -2.27
N PRO A 16 5.62 13.57 -3.39
CA PRO A 16 5.06 13.21 -4.67
C PRO A 16 5.67 11.92 -5.22
N PHE A 17 4.86 11.14 -5.91
CA PHE A 17 5.32 10.02 -6.73
C PHE A 17 5.97 10.52 -8.01
N GLY A 18 6.83 9.69 -8.59
CA GLY A 18 7.55 10.01 -9.82
C GLY A 18 8.48 8.87 -10.23
N PRO A 19 9.41 9.11 -11.17
CA PRO A 19 10.28 8.07 -11.74
C PRO A 19 11.12 7.31 -10.69
N VAL A 20 11.52 8.00 -9.62
CA VAL A 20 12.31 7.43 -8.51
C VAL A 20 11.49 7.05 -7.28
N ARG A 21 10.25 7.53 -7.16
CA ARG A 21 9.35 7.21 -6.05
C ARG A 21 8.08 6.61 -6.62
N LEU A 22 8.08 5.29 -6.77
CA LEU A 22 6.95 4.56 -7.31
C LEU A 22 5.77 4.54 -6.34
N ARG A 23 4.57 4.41 -6.91
CA ARG A 23 3.31 4.30 -6.19
C ARG A 23 3.04 2.84 -5.86
N HIS A 24 2.89 2.53 -4.58
CA HIS A 24 2.44 1.25 -4.07
C HIS A 24 1.08 1.41 -3.40
N HIS A 25 0.29 0.34 -3.33
CA HIS A 25 -1.00 0.34 -2.63
C HIS A 25 -0.93 -0.62 -1.44
N CYS A 26 -1.44 -0.20 -0.29
CA CYS A 26 -1.69 -1.09 0.83
C CYS A 26 -2.90 -1.98 0.49
N ARG A 27 -2.75 -3.31 0.57
CA ARG A 27 -3.86 -4.24 0.27
C ARG A 27 -4.92 -4.29 1.37
N SER A 28 -4.62 -3.78 2.57
CA SER A 28 -5.57 -3.67 3.68
C SER A 28 -6.47 -2.43 3.58
N CYS A 29 -5.89 -1.23 3.34
CA CYS A 29 -6.65 0.03 3.33
C CYS A 29 -6.82 0.72 1.96
N GLY A 30 -6.08 0.29 0.92
CA GLY A 30 -6.20 0.81 -0.45
C GLY A 30 -5.52 2.16 -0.73
N GLN A 31 -4.90 2.79 0.26
CA GLN A 31 -4.21 4.08 0.10
C GLN A 31 -2.89 3.93 -0.68
N SER A 32 -2.42 5.04 -1.28
CA SER A 32 -1.15 5.09 -2.02
C SER A 32 0.04 5.40 -1.09
N PHE A 33 1.10 4.60 -1.16
CA PHE A 33 2.32 4.75 -0.37
C PHE A 33 3.58 4.65 -1.24
N CYS A 34 4.69 5.21 -0.76
CA CYS A 34 6.01 4.90 -1.32
C CYS A 34 6.55 3.60 -0.72
N GLN A 35 7.66 3.12 -1.26
CA GLN A 35 8.32 1.89 -0.79
C GLN A 35 8.56 1.94 0.73
N ASP A 36 9.18 3.01 1.22
CA ASP A 36 9.57 3.17 2.63
C ASP A 36 8.41 3.11 3.64
N HIS A 37 7.18 3.43 3.22
CA HIS A 37 5.99 3.44 4.09
C HIS A 37 5.01 2.29 3.79
N SER A 38 5.49 1.29 3.05
CA SER A 38 4.72 0.09 2.72
C SER A 38 5.60 -1.15 2.61
N MET A 39 6.58 -1.28 3.51
CA MET A 39 7.52 -2.40 3.50
C MET A 39 6.96 -3.65 4.18
N SER A 40 5.90 -3.49 4.98
CA SER A 40 5.24 -4.58 5.69
C SER A 40 4.48 -5.50 4.75
N ILE A 41 4.49 -6.80 5.09
CA ILE A 41 3.81 -7.86 4.34
C ILE A 41 2.97 -8.66 5.34
N GLN A 42 1.68 -8.88 5.03
CA GLN A 42 0.73 -9.57 5.92
C GLN A 42 -0.20 -10.48 5.14
N ARG A 43 -0.66 -11.57 5.77
CA ARG A 43 -1.75 -12.40 5.23
C ARG A 43 -3.08 -11.70 5.47
N LEU A 44 -3.93 -11.61 4.44
CA LEU A 44 -5.21 -10.92 4.49
C LEU A 44 -6.39 -11.85 4.09
N PRO A 45 -6.59 -12.99 4.78
CA PRO A 45 -7.63 -13.96 4.41
C PRO A 45 -9.05 -13.37 4.51
N HIS A 46 -9.27 -12.46 5.47
CA HIS A 46 -10.55 -11.75 5.63
C HIS A 46 -10.91 -10.84 4.43
N LEU A 47 -9.96 -10.53 3.55
CA LEU A 47 -10.17 -9.79 2.31
C LEU A 47 -10.13 -10.70 1.07
N GLY A 48 -10.04 -12.03 1.22
CA GLY A 48 -9.91 -12.99 0.13
C GLY A 48 -8.53 -12.99 -0.52
N TYR A 49 -7.48 -12.81 0.29
CA TYR A 49 -6.08 -13.07 -0.10
C TYR A 49 -5.62 -14.31 0.66
N ASP A 50 -5.85 -15.48 0.05
CA ASP A 50 -5.76 -16.76 0.75
C ASP A 50 -4.39 -17.43 0.60
N ASP A 51 -3.72 -17.20 -0.53
CA ASP A 51 -2.52 -17.97 -0.89
C ASP A 51 -1.21 -17.28 -0.53
N VAL A 52 -1.17 -15.94 -0.61
CA VAL A 52 0.08 -15.18 -0.51
C VAL A 52 -0.03 -14.00 0.47
N PRO A 53 1.01 -13.74 1.27
CA PRO A 53 1.13 -12.51 2.02
C PRO A 53 1.20 -11.30 1.08
N GLU A 54 0.43 -10.26 1.40
CA GLU A 54 0.29 -9.06 0.59
C GLU A 54 0.94 -7.85 1.26
N ARG A 55 1.36 -6.90 0.43
CA ARG A 55 1.94 -5.64 0.90
C ARG A 55 0.93 -4.78 1.66
N VAL A 56 1.32 -4.28 2.82
CA VAL A 56 0.54 -3.34 3.63
C VAL A 56 1.39 -2.11 4.00
N CYS A 57 0.74 -1.02 4.39
CA CYS A 57 1.44 0.11 5.01
C CYS A 57 1.82 -0.20 6.45
N ASP A 58 2.74 0.56 7.02
CA ASP A 58 3.29 0.26 8.35
C ASP A 58 2.27 0.35 9.49
N THR A 59 1.12 0.99 9.24
CA THR A 59 0.02 1.17 10.19
C THR A 59 -1.14 0.17 10.02
N CYS A 60 -1.08 -0.70 9.01
CA CYS A 60 -2.02 -1.80 8.82
C CYS A 60 -1.33 -3.12 9.18
#